data_AF-A0A2K5J919-F1
#
_entry.id   AF-A0A2K5J919-F1
#
_cell.length_a   1.000
_cell.length_b   1.000
_cell.length_c   1.000
_cell.angle_alpha   90.00
_cell.angle_beta   90.00
_cell.angle_gamma   90.00
#
_symmetry.space_group_name_H-M   'P 1'
#
loop_
_entity.id
_entity.type
_entity.pdbx_description
1 polymer ?
#
loop_
_entity_poly.entity_id
_entity_poly.type
_entity_poly.pdbx_seq_one_letter_code
_entity_poly.pdbx_strand_id
1 'polypeptide(L)'
;MTRSHKNVADVYIHTAACLHSLALEEPAVIKKYLLKVAELFEKLRKLTEFPRFYMLNIEAAKDLSYRCTKTLIDYENSNKALDKAQFKEQRHQLSKSAKEELINFKQKKVAAFRKNLIEMYEMEIKHARNSVSLLQSCIDLFKNN
;
A
#
# COMPACT_ATOMS: atom_id res chain seq x y z
N MET A 1 11.78 4.65 2.56
CA MET A 1 11.51 5.57 3.68
C MET A 1 12.33 6.82 3.41
N THR A 2 11.74 8.00 3.36
CA THR A 2 12.57 9.21 3.31
C THR A 2 13.38 9.28 4.59
N ARG A 3 14.61 9.79 4.53
CA ARG A 3 15.49 9.94 5.70
C ARG A 3 14.78 10.67 6.85
N SER A 4 13.92 11.63 6.52
CA SER A 4 13.13 12.40 7.48
C SER A 4 12.15 11.54 8.28
N HIS A 5 11.37 10.64 7.64
CA HIS A 5 10.42 9.79 8.38
C HIS A 5 11.13 8.83 9.33
N LYS A 6 12.29 8.29 8.94
CA LYS A 6 13.11 7.45 9.82
C LYS A 6 13.57 8.24 11.04
N ASN A 7 14.14 9.43 10.81
CA ASN A 7 14.62 10.27 11.90
C ASN A 7 13.51 10.65 12.88
N VAL A 8 12.31 10.97 12.40
CA VAL A 8 11.17 11.29 13.28
C VAL A 8 10.73 10.07 14.09
N ALA A 9 10.66 8.88 13.48
CA ALA A 9 10.34 7.65 14.20
C ALA A 9 11.38 7.34 15.30
N ASP A 10 12.68 7.48 14.98
CA ASP A 10 13.77 7.26 15.92
C ASP A 10 13.70 8.26 17.10
N VAL A 11 13.36 9.53 16.84
CA VAL A 11 13.14 10.56 17.88
C VAL A 11 11.95 10.21 18.78
N TYR A 12 10.86 9.69 18.23
CA TYR A 12 9.71 9.24 19.03
C TYR A 12 10.06 8.07 19.93
N ILE A 13 10.81 7.08 19.43
CA ILE A 13 11.32 5.96 20.24
C ILE A 13 12.17 6.50 21.40
N HIS A 14 13.13 7.37 21.08
CA HIS A 14 14.05 7.89 22.08
C HIS A 14 13.32 8.71 23.15
N THR A 15 12.41 9.60 22.73
CA THR A 15 11.60 10.41 23.64
C THR A 15 10.74 9.54 24.55
N ALA A 16 10.07 8.51 24.01
CA ALA A 16 9.27 7.58 24.81
C ALA A 16 10.12 6.84 25.86
N ALA A 17 11.31 6.36 25.48
CA ALA A 17 12.22 5.68 26.39
C ALA A 17 12.73 6.61 27.52
N CYS A 18 13.06 7.86 27.19
CA CYS A 18 13.45 8.86 28.18
C CYS A 18 12.32 9.17 29.17
N LEU A 19 11.09 9.33 28.67
CA LEU A 19 9.91 9.56 29.52
C LEU A 19 9.61 8.36 30.43
N HIS A 20 9.79 7.14 29.92
CA HIS A 20 9.69 5.93 30.75
C HIS A 20 10.72 5.90 31.86
N SER A 21 11.97 6.28 31.57
CA SER A 21 13.05 6.31 32.54
C SER A 21 12.79 7.36 33.62
N LEU A 22 12.41 8.58 33.22
CA LEU A 22 12.05 9.65 34.15
C LEU A 22 10.86 9.26 35.04
N ALA A 23 9.86 8.57 34.50
CA ALA A 23 8.70 8.11 35.26
C ALA A 23 9.05 7.13 36.39
N LEU A 24 10.22 6.47 36.37
CA LEU A 24 10.64 5.60 37.45
C LEU A 24 11.13 6.37 38.69
N GLU A 25 11.61 7.61 38.49
CA GLU A 25 12.19 8.46 39.53
C GLU A 25 11.15 9.41 40.17
N GLU A 26 9.97 9.54 39.54
CA GLU A 26 8.96 10.53 39.91
C GLU A 26 7.83 10.00 40.82
N PRO A 27 7.20 10.85 41.64
CA PRO A 27 6.03 10.50 42.46
C PRO A 27 4.85 9.98 41.62
N ALA A 28 3.97 9.18 42.23
CA ALA A 28 2.91 8.43 41.54
C ALA A 28 2.03 9.27 40.59
N VAL A 29 1.73 10.53 40.94
CA VAL A 29 0.92 11.44 40.12
C VAL A 29 1.66 11.83 38.83
N ILE A 30 2.92 12.23 38.95
CA ILE A 30 3.77 12.65 37.82
C ILE A 30 4.15 11.44 36.97
N LYS A 31 4.49 10.32 37.62
CA LYS A 31 4.75 9.03 36.96
C LYS A 31 3.62 8.62 36.02
N LYS A 32 2.36 8.69 36.48
CA LYS A 32 1.19 8.35 35.65
C LYS A 32 1.12 9.22 34.39
N TYR A 33 1.38 10.52 34.53
CA TYR A 33 1.37 11.45 33.40
C TYR A 33 2.50 11.14 32.40
N LEU A 34 3.73 10.96 32.89
CA LEU A 34 4.90 10.66 32.06
C LEU A 34 4.74 9.36 31.27
N LEU A 35 4.20 8.31 31.89
CA LEU A 35 3.91 7.05 31.19
C LEU A 35 2.84 7.22 30.10
N LYS A 36 1.84 8.09 30.34
CA LYS A 36 0.79 8.40 29.37
C LYS A 36 1.34 9.15 28.15
N VAL A 37 2.27 10.08 28.37
CA VAL A 37 2.98 10.79 27.29
C VAL A 37 3.96 9.86 26.57
N ALA A 38 4.62 8.93 27.26
CA ALA A 38 5.45 7.91 26.63
C ALA A 38 4.63 7.01 25.69
N GLU A 39 3.46 6.56 26.14
CA GLU A 39 2.52 5.77 25.32
C GLU A 39 2.06 6.54 24.07
N LEU A 40 1.88 7.85 24.18
CA LEU A 40 1.54 8.71 23.05
C LEU A 40 2.64 8.71 21.99
N PHE A 41 3.91 8.88 22.38
CA PHE A 41 5.03 8.89 21.43
C PHE A 41 5.15 7.55 20.69
N GLU A 42 4.93 6.43 21.37
CA GLU A 42 4.86 5.10 20.73
C GLU A 42 3.68 4.96 19.75
N LYS A 43 2.52 5.56 20.06
CA LYS A 43 1.38 5.60 19.12
C LYS A 43 1.70 6.47 17.91
N LEU A 44 2.27 7.67 18.10
CA LEU A 44 2.64 8.59 17.02
C LEU A 44 3.70 7.99 16.09
N ARG A 45 4.63 7.19 16.62
CA ARG A 45 5.59 6.40 15.81
C ARG A 45 4.89 5.51 14.79
N LYS A 46 3.82 4.82 15.17
CA LYS A 46 3.06 3.96 14.24
C LYS A 46 2.46 4.75 13.07
N LEU A 47 2.14 6.03 13.26
CA LEU A 47 1.71 6.92 12.17
C LEU A 47 2.86 7.30 11.23
N THR A 48 4.10 7.41 11.71
CA THR A 48 5.25 7.68 10.83
C THR A 48 5.63 6.51 9.93
N GLU A 49 5.17 5.31 10.26
CA GLU A 49 5.33 4.11 9.43
C GLU A 49 4.23 3.98 8.35
N PHE A 50 3.10 4.66 8.52
CA PHE A 50 1.97 4.65 7.58
C PHE A 50 2.37 5.03 6.14
N PRO A 51 3.11 6.14 5.89
CA PRO A 51 3.55 6.50 4.53
C PRO A 51 4.41 5.43 3.84
N ARG A 52 5.12 4.57 4.59
CA ARG A 52 5.97 3.51 4.04
C ARG A 52 5.14 2.45 3.31
N PHE A 53 3.99 2.07 3.86
CA PHE A 53 3.10 1.09 3.25
C PHE A 53 2.53 1.62 1.93
N TYR A 54 2.07 2.88 1.90
CA TYR A 54 1.49 3.46 0.69
C TYR A 54 2.53 3.69 -0.41
N MET A 55 3.72 4.20 -0.09
CA MET A 55 4.76 4.39 -1.09
C MET A 55 5.13 3.07 -1.79
N LEU A 56 5.28 1.99 -1.02
CA LEU A 56 5.69 0.69 -1.56
C LEU A 56 4.60 0.05 -2.43
N ASN A 57 3.34 0.17 -2.02
CA ASN A 57 2.20 -0.31 -2.80
C ASN A 57 1.99 0.51 -4.08
N ILE A 58 2.15 1.84 -4.01
CA ILE A 58 2.06 2.73 -5.18
C ILE A 58 3.18 2.42 -6.19
N GLU A 59 4.41 2.17 -5.73
CA GLU A 59 5.53 1.77 -6.58
C GLU A 59 5.24 0.43 -7.29
N ALA A 60 4.75 -0.56 -6.54
CA ALA A 60 4.39 -1.88 -7.08
C ALA A 60 3.23 -1.78 -8.10
N ALA A 61 2.22 -0.96 -7.82
CA ALA A 61 1.10 -0.71 -8.73
C ALA A 61 1.56 -0.02 -10.02
N LYS A 62 2.47 0.96 -9.94
CA LYS A 62 3.09 1.61 -11.10
C LYS A 62 3.87 0.62 -11.96
N ASP A 63 4.71 -0.21 -11.34
CA ASP A 63 5.48 -1.24 -12.05
C ASP A 63 4.57 -2.25 -12.75
N LEU A 64 3.52 -2.71 -12.07
CA LEU A 64 2.53 -3.62 -12.65
C LEU A 64 1.81 -2.99 -13.84
N SER A 65 1.41 -1.72 -13.73
CA SER A 65 0.77 -0.97 -14.81
C SER A 65 1.70 -0.83 -16.03
N TYR A 66 2.98 -0.50 -15.78
CA TYR A 66 4.00 -0.42 -16.83
C TYR A 66 4.18 -1.75 -17.57
N ARG A 67 4.32 -2.86 -16.83
CA ARG A 67 4.44 -4.21 -17.42
C ARG A 67 3.19 -4.58 -18.23
N CYS A 68 2.00 -4.28 -17.71
CA CYS A 68 0.74 -4.54 -18.41
C CYS A 68 0.66 -3.78 -19.75
N THR A 69 1.02 -2.49 -19.76
CA THR A 69 1.05 -1.66 -20.98
C THR A 69 2.04 -2.20 -21.99
N LYS A 70 3.25 -2.61 -21.55
CA LYS A 70 4.25 -3.19 -22.46
C LYS A 70 3.77 -4.49 -23.11
N THR A 71 3.22 -5.42 -22.32
CA THR A 71 2.65 -6.66 -22.87
C THR A 71 1.51 -6.37 -23.86
N LEU A 72 0.70 -5.34 -23.62
CA LEU A 72 -0.38 -4.96 -24.53
C LEU A 72 0.16 -4.45 -25.88
N ILE A 73 1.21 -3.63 -25.86
CA ILE A 73 1.89 -3.12 -27.06
C ILE A 73 2.50 -4.26 -27.87
N ASP A 74 3.24 -5.16 -27.22
CA ASP A 74 3.87 -6.31 -27.88
C ASP A 74 2.82 -7.24 -28.52
N TYR A 75 1.68 -7.38 -27.84
CA TYR A 75 0.52 -8.10 -28.35
C TYR A 75 -0.07 -7.43 -29.61
N GLU A 76 -0.30 -6.11 -29.60
CA GLU A 76 -0.82 -5.39 -30.78
C GLU A 76 0.12 -5.50 -31.98
N ASN A 77 1.43 -5.43 -31.74
CA ASN A 77 2.44 -5.60 -32.79
C ASN A 77 2.43 -7.01 -33.38
N SER A 78 2.31 -8.04 -32.54
CA SER A 78 2.20 -9.44 -32.97
C SER A 78 0.95 -9.68 -33.81
N ASN A 79 -0.19 -9.08 -33.42
CA ASN A 79 -1.43 -9.19 -34.17
C ASN A 79 -1.33 -8.51 -35.56
N LYS A 80 -0.70 -7.34 -35.64
CA LYS A 80 -0.42 -6.66 -36.93
C LYS A 80 0.50 -7.49 -37.84
N ALA A 81 1.50 -8.16 -37.27
CA ALA A 81 2.41 -9.02 -38.03
C ALA A 81 1.68 -10.27 -38.55
N LEU A 82 0.80 -10.87 -37.74
CA LEU A 82 -0.07 -11.95 -38.14
C LEU A 82 -0.98 -11.53 -39.30
N ASP A 83 -1.62 -10.36 -39.24
CA ASP A 83 -2.52 -9.91 -40.30
C ASP A 83 -1.84 -9.82 -41.69
N LYS A 84 -0.52 -9.54 -41.72
CA LYS A 84 0.29 -9.47 -42.94
C LYS A 84 0.67 -10.83 -43.55
N ALA A 85 0.71 -11.93 -42.80
CA ALA A 85 1.33 -13.20 -43.21
C ALA A 85 0.34 -14.27 -43.79
N GLN A 86 -0.60 -13.91 -44.67
CA GLN A 86 -1.79 -14.74 -44.97
C GLN A 86 -1.57 -16.03 -45.82
N PHE A 87 -2.06 -17.19 -45.34
CA PHE A 87 -2.45 -18.42 -46.09
C PHE A 87 -3.81 -18.95 -45.60
N LYS A 88 -4.68 -19.51 -46.45
CA LYS A 88 -6.15 -19.44 -46.25
C LYS A 88 -6.87 -20.54 -45.44
N GLU A 89 -6.41 -21.80 -45.38
CA GLU A 89 -7.33 -22.90 -44.96
C GLU A 89 -7.12 -23.44 -43.53
N GLN A 90 -5.91 -23.82 -43.13
CA GLN A 90 -5.61 -24.19 -41.72
C GLN A 90 -5.74 -23.00 -40.75
N ARG A 91 -5.75 -21.78 -41.30
CA ARG A 91 -5.77 -20.52 -40.57
C ARG A 91 -7.15 -20.14 -40.03
N HIS A 92 -8.26 -20.62 -40.61
CA HIS A 92 -9.59 -20.20 -40.18
C HIS A 92 -10.03 -20.81 -38.84
N GLN A 93 -9.75 -22.09 -38.62
CA GLN A 93 -10.04 -22.77 -37.35
C GLN A 93 -9.08 -22.29 -36.25
N LEU A 94 -7.77 -22.24 -36.53
CA LEU A 94 -6.76 -21.69 -35.61
C LEU A 94 -7.00 -20.21 -35.29
N SER A 95 -7.44 -19.39 -36.26
CA SER A 95 -7.75 -17.97 -36.04
C SER A 95 -9.00 -17.76 -35.18
N LYS A 96 -10.04 -18.61 -35.31
CA LYS A 96 -11.22 -18.51 -34.45
C LYS A 96 -10.88 -18.85 -33.00
N SER A 97 -10.21 -19.98 -32.78
CA SER A 97 -9.78 -20.41 -31.45
C SER A 97 -8.83 -19.40 -30.80
N ALA A 98 -7.85 -18.89 -31.55
CA ALA A 98 -6.94 -17.86 -31.06
C ALA A 98 -7.64 -16.52 -30.73
N LYS A 99 -8.67 -16.13 -31.51
CA LYS A 99 -9.47 -14.92 -31.21
C LYS A 99 -10.31 -15.08 -29.96
N GLU A 100 -10.92 -16.24 -29.72
CA GLU A 100 -11.66 -16.54 -28.48
C GLU A 100 -10.73 -16.59 -27.27
N GLU A 101 -9.61 -17.29 -27.37
CA GLU A 101 -8.62 -17.40 -26.30
C GLU A 101 -8.07 -16.02 -25.92
N LEU A 102 -7.87 -15.17 -26.92
CA LEU A 102 -7.47 -13.78 -26.73
C LEU A 102 -8.54 -12.93 -26.03
N ILE A 103 -9.81 -13.05 -26.41
CA ILE A 103 -10.91 -12.34 -25.75
C ILE A 103 -10.99 -12.78 -24.29
N ASN A 104 -10.91 -14.09 -24.04
CA ASN A 104 -10.89 -14.65 -22.70
C ASN A 104 -9.66 -14.17 -21.90
N PHE A 105 -8.49 -14.08 -22.53
CA PHE A 105 -7.28 -13.56 -21.89
C PHE A 105 -7.44 -12.09 -21.49
N LYS A 106 -7.99 -11.24 -22.37
CA LYS A 106 -8.30 -9.82 -22.08
C LYS A 106 -9.29 -9.70 -20.93
N GLN A 107 -10.38 -10.46 -20.96
CA GLN A 107 -11.38 -10.45 -19.89
C GLN A 107 -10.79 -10.88 -18.54
N LYS A 108 -9.99 -11.96 -18.52
CA LYS A 108 -9.30 -12.43 -17.31
C LYS A 108 -8.33 -11.38 -16.76
N LYS A 109 -7.54 -10.73 -17.63
CA LYS A 109 -6.61 -9.67 -17.20
C LYS A 109 -7.33 -8.45 -16.63
N VAL A 110 -8.40 -7.99 -17.28
CA VAL A 110 -9.20 -6.86 -16.80
C VAL A 110 -9.86 -7.19 -15.46
N ALA A 111 -10.41 -8.39 -15.32
CA ALA A 111 -11.00 -8.85 -14.06
C ALA A 111 -9.96 -8.92 -12.93
N ALA A 112 -8.79 -9.51 -13.19
CA ALA A 112 -7.70 -9.57 -12.22
C ALA A 112 -7.20 -8.18 -11.81
N PHE A 113 -7.03 -7.26 -12.77
CA PHE A 113 -6.62 -5.90 -12.49
C PHE A 113 -7.65 -5.15 -11.64
N ARG A 114 -8.95 -5.28 -11.96
CA ARG A 114 -10.03 -4.70 -11.16
C ARG A 114 -10.04 -5.25 -9.74
N LYS A 115 -9.90 -6.57 -9.58
CA LYS A 115 -9.82 -7.22 -8.26
C LYS A 115 -8.65 -6.68 -7.45
N ASN A 116 -7.45 -6.63 -8.03
CA ASN A 116 -6.27 -6.10 -7.35
C ASN A 116 -6.43 -4.63 -6.94
N LEU A 117 -7.05 -3.79 -7.78
CA LEU A 117 -7.34 -2.40 -7.43
C LEU A 117 -8.31 -2.30 -6.26
N ILE A 118 -9.39 -3.09 -6.28
CA ILE A 118 -10.38 -3.10 -5.19
C ILE A 118 -9.70 -3.52 -3.87
N GLU A 119 -8.97 -4.63 -3.87
CA GLU A 119 -8.25 -5.13 -2.68
C GLU A 119 -7.26 -4.09 -2.15
N MET A 120 -6.55 -3.40 -3.04
CA MET A 120 -5.67 -2.29 -2.68
C MET A 120 -6.46 -1.17 -1.98
N TYR A 121 -7.51 -0.63 -2.61
CA TYR A 121 -8.31 0.46 -2.03
C TYR A 121 -8.99 0.08 -0.71
N GLU A 122 -9.47 -1.16 -0.57
CA GLU A 122 -10.06 -1.64 0.69
C GLU A 122 -9.03 -1.65 1.82
N MET A 123 -7.82 -2.12 1.54
CA MET A 123 -6.71 -2.05 2.50
C MET A 123 -6.36 -0.60 2.83
N GLU A 124 -6.32 0.30 1.86
CA GLU A 124 -6.06 1.73 2.08
C GLU A 124 -7.10 2.37 3.00
N ILE A 125 -8.40 2.09 2.78
CA ILE A 125 -9.49 2.58 3.63
C ILE A 125 -9.34 2.04 5.05
N LYS A 126 -9.04 0.75 5.20
CA LYS A 126 -8.81 0.12 6.52
C LYS A 126 -7.66 0.78 7.27
N HIS A 127 -6.54 1.03 6.60
CA HIS A 127 -5.38 1.70 7.18
C HIS A 127 -5.68 3.16 7.57
N ALA A 128 -6.41 3.91 6.75
CA ALA A 128 -6.82 5.27 7.06
C ALA A 128 -7.72 5.31 8.31
N ARG A 129 -8.71 4.41 8.39
CA ARG A 129 -9.59 4.25 9.57
C ARG A 129 -8.80 3.93 10.84
N ASN A 130 -7.82 3.02 10.75
CA ASN A 130 -6.95 2.70 11.88
C ASN A 130 -6.13 3.91 12.35
N SER A 131 -5.64 4.72 11.40
CA SER A 131 -4.88 5.94 11.72
C SER A 131 -5.74 6.99 12.42
N VAL A 132 -6.97 7.19 11.95
CA VAL A 132 -7.96 8.08 12.60
C VAL A 132 -8.28 7.59 14.02
N SER A 133 -8.53 6.28 14.20
CA SER A 133 -8.78 5.70 15.52
C SER A 133 -7.60 5.88 16.48
N LEU A 134 -6.37 5.71 15.99
CA LEU A 134 -5.18 5.91 16.78
C LEU A 134 -4.98 7.39 17.17
N LEU A 135 -5.21 8.33 16.24
CA LEU A 135 -5.22 9.77 16.53
C LEU A 135 -6.28 10.13 17.57
N GLN A 136 -7.48 9.55 17.47
CA GLN A 136 -8.55 9.77 18.45
C GLN A 136 -8.12 9.27 19.84
N SER A 137 -7.53 8.07 19.92
CA SER A 137 -6.98 7.55 21.18
C SER A 137 -5.91 8.48 21.76
N CYS A 138 -5.04 9.05 20.92
CA CYS A 138 -4.06 10.05 21.34
C CYS A 138 -4.73 11.31 21.92
N ILE A 139 -5.78 11.82 21.27
CA ILE A 139 -6.55 12.99 21.74
C ILE A 139 -7.24 12.68 23.08
N ASP A 140 -7.83 11.50 23.22
CA ASP A 140 -8.54 11.10 24.44
C ASP A 140 -7.58 10.94 25.62
N LEU A 141 -6.34 10.51 25.36
CA LEU A 141 -5.27 10.51 26.37
C LEU A 141 -5.01 11.94 26.89
N PHE A 142 -5.04 12.96 26.04
CA PHE A 142 -4.87 14.35 26.49
C PHE A 142 -6.09 14.92 27.22
N LYS A 143 -7.31 14.56 26.79
CA LYS A 143 -8.56 15.07 27.38
C LYS A 143 -8.87 14.50 28.76
N ASN A 144 -8.49 13.24 29.02
CA ASN A 144 -8.75 12.55 30.28
C ASN A 144 -7.70 12.86 31.37
N ASN A 145 -7.29 14.12 31.50
CA ASN A 145 -6.44 14.62 32.59
C ASN A 145 -7.26 15.55 33.49
#